data_AF-A0A8R7QNT5-F1
#
_entry.id   AF-A0A8R7QNT5-F1
#
_cell.length_a   1.000
_cell.length_b   1.000
_cell.length_c   1.000
_cell.angle_alpha   90.00
_cell.angle_beta   90.00
_cell.angle_gamma   90.00
#
_symmetry.space_group_name_H-M   'P 1'
#
loop_
_entity.id
_entity.type
_entity.pdbx_description
1 polymer ?
#
loop_
_entity_poly.entity_id
_entity_poly.type
_entity_poly.pdbx_seq_one_letter_code
_entity_poly.pdbx_strand_id
1 'polypeptide(L)'
;MEEEDQSAVLVAEGAIKSIKLSLSTEEEICAYSINDCPVTHPSQLGNPFLGLPLETGKCESCGATENGKCEGHFGFIELPVPVYHPCHVSELRQLLSMVCLKCLRIKKGKVKQKNGKENVSVTACHYCRGLPALYLKEIKTEDGAFRLELRAPPKKHMTERSWDFLDKYGGFHHGGASHCRTLLPVEVII
;
A
#
# COMPACT_ATOMS: atom_id res chain seq x y z
N MET A 1 -42.21 0.19 -37.23
CA MET A 1 -40.86 0.79 -37.16
C MET A 1 -40.21 0.08 -35.99
N GLU A 2 -39.62 -1.06 -36.30
CA GLU A 2 -38.95 -1.93 -35.34
C GLU A 2 -37.55 -1.33 -35.15
N GLU A 3 -37.29 -0.74 -33.98
CA GLU A 3 -35.93 -0.35 -33.61
C GLU A 3 -35.20 -1.60 -33.17
N GLU A 4 -34.17 -1.96 -33.95
CA GLU A 4 -33.29 -3.11 -33.76
C GLU A 4 -32.61 -3.03 -32.39
N ASP A 5 -32.93 -4.00 -31.53
CA ASP A 5 -32.30 -4.23 -30.24
C ASP A 5 -30.81 -4.55 -30.46
N GLN A 6 -29.96 -3.60 -30.05
CA GLN A 6 -28.52 -3.60 -30.24
C GLN A 6 -27.89 -4.82 -29.56
N SER A 7 -27.50 -5.79 -30.38
CA SER A 7 -26.51 -6.84 -30.13
C SER A 7 -26.25 -7.17 -28.65
N ALA A 8 -27.12 -7.97 -28.06
CA ALA A 8 -26.79 -8.67 -26.82
C ALA A 8 -25.49 -9.46 -27.05
N VAL A 9 -24.41 -9.04 -26.40
CA VAL A 9 -23.14 -9.79 -26.42
C VAL A 9 -23.45 -11.17 -25.88
N LEU A 10 -23.35 -12.19 -26.74
CA LEU A 10 -23.54 -13.59 -26.39
C LEU A 10 -22.37 -14.05 -25.51
N VAL A 11 -22.36 -13.65 -24.24
CA VAL A 11 -21.44 -14.18 -23.24
C VAL A 11 -21.95 -15.57 -22.87
N ALA A 12 -21.10 -16.59 -23.00
CA ALA A 12 -21.46 -17.94 -22.61
C ALA A 12 -21.77 -18.00 -21.11
N GLU A 13 -22.84 -18.70 -20.74
CA GLU A 13 -23.17 -18.92 -19.33
C GLU A 13 -22.04 -19.69 -18.63
N GLY A 14 -21.69 -19.23 -17.42
CA GLY A 14 -20.65 -19.84 -16.60
C GLY A 14 -21.04 -19.83 -15.13
N ALA A 15 -20.60 -20.86 -14.40
CA ALA A 15 -20.75 -20.92 -12.94
C ALA A 15 -19.41 -20.57 -12.26
N ILE A 16 -19.46 -19.72 -11.23
CA ILE A 16 -18.30 -19.39 -10.40
C ILE A 16 -17.84 -20.67 -9.67
N LYS A 17 -16.60 -21.08 -9.92
CA LYS A 17 -16.00 -22.27 -9.29
C LYS A 17 -15.17 -21.95 -8.06
N SER A 18 -14.52 -20.80 -8.04
CA SER A 18 -13.65 -20.36 -6.95
C SER A 18 -13.45 -18.85 -6.97
N ILE A 19 -12.99 -18.31 -5.84
CA ILE A 19 -12.63 -16.91 -5.67
C ILE A 19 -11.16 -16.87 -5.22
N LYS A 20 -10.33 -16.09 -5.90
CA LYS A 20 -8.94 -15.83 -5.52
C LYS A 20 -8.84 -14.42 -4.98
N LEU A 21 -8.27 -14.27 -3.79
CA LEU A 21 -8.01 -12.97 -3.18
C LEU A 21 -6.53 -12.60 -3.39
N SER A 22 -6.27 -11.35 -3.75
CA SER A 22 -4.93 -10.78 -3.91
C SER A 22 -4.98 -9.26 -3.72
N LEU A 23 -3.80 -8.66 -3.57
CA LEU A 23 -3.64 -7.20 -3.64
C LEU A 23 -3.41 -6.82 -5.10
N SER A 24 -4.04 -5.74 -5.55
CA SER A 24 -3.83 -5.20 -6.90
C SER A 24 -2.49 -4.49 -6.99
N THR A 25 -1.73 -4.76 -8.05
CA THR A 25 -0.52 -3.99 -8.36
C THR A 25 -0.87 -2.66 -9.02
N GLU A 26 0.10 -1.75 -9.12
CA GLU A 26 -0.06 -0.49 -9.84
C GLU A 26 -0.42 -0.72 -11.31
N GLU A 27 0.22 -1.70 -11.95
CA GLU A 27 -0.07 -2.07 -13.34
C GLU A 27 -1.48 -2.61 -13.51
N GLU A 28 -1.95 -3.43 -12.56
CA GLU A 28 -3.33 -3.93 -12.57
C GLU A 28 -4.33 -2.79 -12.37
N ILE A 29 -4.08 -1.87 -11.43
CA ILE A 29 -4.94 -0.70 -11.20
C ILE A 29 -5.07 0.13 -12.48
N CYS A 30 -3.96 0.39 -13.17
CA CYS A 30 -3.97 1.14 -14.43
C CYS A 30 -4.71 0.35 -15.53
N ALA A 31 -4.43 -0.95 -15.67
CA ALA A 31 -5.03 -1.79 -16.71
C ALA A 31 -6.56 -1.97 -16.54
N TYR A 32 -7.06 -1.97 -15.31
CA TYR A 32 -8.50 -2.02 -15.04
C TYR A 32 -9.17 -0.65 -15.10
N SER A 33 -8.42 0.44 -15.09
CA SER A 33 -8.99 1.77 -15.24
C SER A 33 -9.44 2.02 -16.68
N ILE A 34 -10.51 2.79 -16.83
CA ILE A 34 -11.03 3.14 -18.15
C ILE A 34 -10.12 4.09 -18.93
N ASN A 35 -9.26 4.83 -18.23
CA ASN A 35 -8.32 5.78 -18.82
C ASN A 35 -6.93 5.56 -18.24
N ASP A 36 -5.90 5.80 -19.03
CA ASP A 36 -4.50 5.79 -18.59
C ASP A 36 -4.11 7.05 -17.77
N CYS A 37 -5.08 7.93 -17.52
CA CYS A 37 -4.87 9.21 -16.86
C CYS A 37 -5.47 9.19 -15.44
N PRO A 38 -4.72 9.62 -14.40
CA PRO A 38 -5.25 9.70 -13.05
C PRO A 38 -6.31 10.79 -12.93
N VAL A 39 -7.21 10.58 -11.97
CA VAL A 39 -8.08 11.64 -11.44
C VAL A 39 -7.21 12.58 -10.60
N THR A 40 -7.11 13.83 -11.02
CA THR A 40 -6.26 14.86 -10.41
C THR A 40 -7.06 15.96 -9.73
N HIS A 41 -8.35 16.09 -10.04
CA HIS A 41 -9.22 17.11 -9.47
C HIS A 41 -10.61 16.54 -9.09
N PRO A 42 -11.21 16.96 -7.96
CA PRO A 42 -12.52 16.46 -7.53
C PRO A 42 -13.65 16.61 -8.54
N SER A 43 -13.59 17.63 -9.42
CA SER A 43 -14.59 17.81 -10.49
C SER A 43 -14.63 16.65 -11.49
N GLN A 44 -13.55 15.88 -11.61
CA GLN A 44 -13.48 14.73 -12.51
C GLN A 44 -14.19 13.49 -11.95
N LEU A 45 -14.54 13.48 -10.66
CA LEU A 45 -15.25 12.35 -10.03
C LEU A 45 -16.69 12.19 -10.55
N GLY A 46 -17.27 13.25 -11.11
CA GLY A 46 -18.57 13.22 -11.77
C GLY A 46 -18.49 13.02 -13.28
N ASN A 47 -17.32 12.66 -13.82
CA ASN A 47 -17.17 12.51 -15.26
C ASN A 47 -17.97 11.31 -15.80
N PRO A 48 -18.60 11.43 -16.98
CA PRO A 48 -19.39 10.35 -17.58
C PRO A 48 -18.65 9.04 -17.82
N PHE A 49 -17.32 9.06 -17.93
CA PHE A 49 -16.53 7.84 -18.11
C PHE A 49 -16.37 7.00 -16.82
N LEU A 50 -16.65 7.54 -15.64
CA LEU A 50 -16.61 6.79 -14.38
C LEU A 50 -17.91 6.03 -14.08
N GLY A 51 -18.97 6.32 -14.84
CA GLY A 51 -20.27 5.65 -14.74
C GLY A 51 -21.42 6.59 -14.38
N LEU A 52 -22.47 6.00 -13.82
CA LEU A 52 -23.69 6.67 -13.39
C LEU A 52 -23.78 6.74 -11.86
N PRO A 53 -24.56 7.67 -11.26
CA PRO A 53 -25.48 8.62 -11.90
C PRO A 53 -24.79 9.86 -12.48
N LEU A 54 -25.38 10.39 -13.57
CA LEU A 54 -25.04 11.70 -14.14
C LEU A 54 -26.28 12.58 -14.08
N GLU A 55 -26.09 13.91 -13.96
CA GLU A 55 -27.22 14.85 -14.01
C GLU A 55 -27.93 14.82 -15.37
N THR A 56 -27.16 14.68 -16.46
CA THR A 56 -27.64 14.50 -17.83
C THR A 56 -26.68 13.63 -18.65
N GLY A 57 -27.17 12.98 -19.70
CA GLY A 57 -26.36 12.22 -20.64
C GLY A 57 -26.34 10.72 -20.37
N LYS A 58 -25.27 10.06 -20.81
CA LYS A 58 -25.04 8.62 -20.72
C LYS A 58 -23.60 8.35 -20.29
N CYS A 59 -23.35 7.17 -19.73
CA CYS A 59 -22.00 6.71 -19.47
C CYS A 59 -21.20 6.68 -20.78
N GLU A 60 -20.05 7.33 -20.83
CA GLU A 60 -19.19 7.36 -22.03
C GLU A 60 -18.46 6.03 -22.26
N SER A 61 -18.35 5.19 -21.22
CA SER A 61 -17.57 3.96 -21.23
C SER A 61 -18.36 2.74 -21.70
N CYS A 62 -19.60 2.58 -21.20
CA CYS A 62 -20.48 1.47 -21.60
C CYS A 62 -21.72 1.92 -22.37
N GLY A 63 -21.96 3.22 -22.53
CA GLY A 63 -23.13 3.76 -23.25
C GLY A 63 -24.44 3.73 -22.47
N ALA A 64 -24.46 3.22 -21.25
CA ALA A 64 -25.68 3.09 -20.45
C ALA A 64 -26.28 4.46 -20.07
N THR A 65 -27.60 4.56 -20.15
CA THR A 65 -28.39 5.75 -19.80
C THR A 65 -29.14 5.62 -18.47
N GLU A 66 -29.24 4.40 -17.92
CA GLU A 66 -30.03 4.08 -16.73
C GLU A 66 -29.15 3.53 -15.61
N ASN A 67 -29.40 3.95 -14.36
CA ASN A 67 -28.56 3.65 -13.19
C ASN A 67 -28.46 2.15 -12.79
N GLY A 68 -29.16 1.24 -13.47
CA GLY A 68 -29.04 -0.22 -13.27
C GLY A 68 -28.37 -0.95 -14.44
N LYS A 69 -28.00 -0.23 -15.51
CA LYS A 69 -27.36 -0.79 -16.70
C LYS A 69 -25.85 -0.44 -16.76
N CYS A 70 -25.34 0.19 -15.71
CA CYS A 70 -23.93 0.55 -15.55
C CYS A 70 -23.44 0.04 -14.19
N GLU A 71 -22.49 -0.89 -14.20
CA GLU A 71 -21.85 -1.43 -12.99
C GLU A 71 -20.80 -0.47 -12.39
N GLY A 72 -20.54 0.66 -13.06
CA GLY A 72 -19.45 1.59 -12.75
C GLY A 72 -18.14 1.21 -13.45
N HIS A 73 -17.24 2.18 -13.53
CA HIS A 73 -15.95 2.03 -14.19
C HIS A 73 -14.82 2.50 -13.27
N PHE A 74 -13.72 1.76 -13.25
CA PHE A 74 -12.60 2.10 -12.39
C PHE A 74 -11.86 3.33 -12.92
N GLY A 75 -11.60 4.27 -12.02
CA GLY A 75 -10.58 5.31 -12.14
C GLY A 75 -9.43 5.00 -11.18
N PHE A 76 -8.34 5.76 -11.28
CA PHE A 76 -7.29 5.75 -10.25
C PHE A 76 -6.86 7.17 -9.89
N ILE A 77 -6.32 7.32 -8.69
CA ILE A 77 -5.67 8.55 -8.23
C ILE A 77 -4.21 8.21 -8.00
N GLU A 78 -3.32 8.90 -8.70
CA GLU A 78 -1.89 8.77 -8.47
C GLU A 78 -1.49 9.59 -7.24
N LEU A 79 -0.86 8.94 -6.26
CA LEU A 79 -0.36 9.62 -5.07
C LEU A 79 1.07 10.12 -5.33
N PRO A 80 1.41 11.35 -4.93
CA PRO A 80 2.73 11.93 -5.20
C PRO A 80 3.86 11.23 -4.43
N VAL A 81 3.51 10.50 -3.36
CA VAL A 81 4.42 9.69 -2.57
C VAL A 81 3.72 8.41 -2.13
N PRO A 82 4.46 7.32 -1.93
CA PRO A 82 3.88 6.10 -1.39
C PRO A 82 3.38 6.31 0.03
N VAL A 83 2.29 5.62 0.38
CA VAL A 83 1.66 5.65 1.69
C VAL A 83 1.48 4.24 2.23
N TYR A 84 1.49 4.08 3.55
CA TYR A 84 1.10 2.82 4.16
C TYR A 84 -0.42 2.65 4.09
N HIS A 85 -0.88 1.51 3.58
CA HIS A 85 -2.29 1.17 3.63
C HIS A 85 -2.72 0.93 5.09
N PRO A 86 -3.71 1.68 5.64
CA PRO A 86 -4.07 1.63 7.06
C PRO A 86 -4.39 0.22 7.57
N CYS A 87 -5.05 -0.60 6.76
CA CYS A 87 -5.45 -1.97 7.13
C CYS A 87 -4.30 -3.00 7.06
N HIS A 88 -3.10 -2.62 6.60
CA HIS A 88 -1.98 -3.55 6.40
C HIS A 88 -0.70 -3.15 7.15
N VAL A 89 -0.75 -2.08 7.95
CA VAL A 89 0.43 -1.56 8.65
C VAL A 89 0.96 -2.58 9.68
N SER A 90 0.07 -3.29 10.36
CA SER A 90 0.43 -4.27 11.37
C SER A 90 1.12 -5.50 10.76
N GLU A 91 0.61 -6.02 9.66
CA GLU A 91 1.20 -7.12 8.89
C GLU A 91 2.55 -6.69 8.30
N LEU A 92 2.60 -5.50 7.71
CA LEU A 92 3.85 -4.94 7.18
C LEU A 92 4.91 -4.82 8.27
N ARG A 93 4.56 -4.35 9.47
CA ARG A 93 5.46 -4.29 10.62
C ARG A 93 6.02 -5.68 10.97
N GLN A 94 5.19 -6.72 10.96
CA GLN A 94 5.63 -8.09 11.24
C GLN A 94 6.62 -8.57 10.17
N LEU A 95 6.28 -8.40 8.89
CA LEU A 95 7.14 -8.76 7.76
C LEU A 95 8.50 -8.05 7.84
N LEU A 96 8.49 -6.73 8.00
CA LEU A 96 9.69 -5.91 8.09
C LEU A 96 10.54 -6.23 9.34
N SER A 97 9.92 -6.70 10.42
CA SER A 97 10.66 -7.13 11.62
C SER A 97 11.51 -8.39 11.36
N MET A 98 11.11 -9.22 10.39
CA MET A 98 11.82 -10.43 9.99
C MET A 98 12.97 -10.18 9.02
N VAL A 99 13.01 -9.04 8.33
CA VAL A 99 14.08 -8.69 7.38
C VAL A 99 15.02 -7.61 7.91
N CYS A 100 16.26 -7.61 7.45
CA CYS A 100 17.20 -6.54 7.73
C CYS A 100 17.04 -5.40 6.72
N LEU A 101 16.65 -4.20 7.17
CA LEU A 101 16.46 -3.05 6.27
C LEU A 101 17.74 -2.58 5.55
N LYS A 102 18.93 -2.99 6.03
CA LYS A 102 20.22 -2.73 5.36
C LYS A 102 20.50 -3.69 4.22
N CYS A 103 20.47 -5.01 4.46
CA CYS A 103 20.89 -6.03 3.47
C CYS A 103 19.74 -6.87 2.89
N LEU A 104 18.50 -6.61 3.30
CA LEU A 104 17.27 -7.27 2.89
C LEU A 104 17.19 -8.78 3.15
N ARG A 105 18.18 -9.34 3.85
CA ARG A 105 18.18 -10.75 4.26
C ARG A 105 17.28 -10.96 5.48
N ILE A 106 16.63 -12.12 5.52
CA ILE A 106 15.86 -12.57 6.69
C ILE A 106 16.79 -12.70 7.91
N LYS A 107 16.36 -12.13 9.03
CA LYS A 107 17.01 -12.24 10.33
C LYS A 107 16.76 -13.65 10.89
N LYS A 108 17.82 -14.33 11.32
CA LYS A 108 17.71 -15.61 12.03
C LYS A 108 17.26 -15.36 13.48
N GLY A 109 15.95 -15.27 13.71
CA GLY A 109 15.36 -15.08 15.04
C GLY A 109 14.35 -16.18 15.36
N LYS A 110 14.22 -16.57 16.64
CA LYS A 110 13.15 -17.47 17.09
C LYS A 110 11.89 -16.63 17.29
N VAL A 111 10.83 -16.89 16.53
CA VAL A 111 9.49 -16.36 16.82
C VAL A 111 8.97 -17.07 18.06
N LYS A 112 8.81 -16.36 19.18
CA LYS A 112 8.13 -16.90 20.36
C LYS A 112 6.68 -16.44 20.31
N GLN A 113 5.79 -17.29 19.84
CA GLN A 113 4.36 -17.06 20.02
C GLN A 113 4.01 -17.25 21.50
N LYS A 114 3.53 -16.20 22.15
CA LYS A 114 2.82 -16.27 23.44
C LYS A 114 1.48 -15.55 23.26
N ASN A 115 0.40 -16.27 23.54
CA ASN A 115 -1.01 -15.86 23.59
C ASN A 115 -1.27 -14.36 23.33
N GLY A 116 -1.50 -13.99 22.08
CA GLY A 116 -2.09 -12.68 21.69
C GLY A 116 -1.19 -11.45 21.78
N LYS A 117 0.09 -11.57 22.18
CA LYS A 117 1.09 -10.50 22.10
C LYS A 117 2.39 -11.04 21.52
N GLU A 118 2.54 -10.88 20.21
CA GLU A 118 3.75 -11.26 19.49
C GLU A 118 4.93 -10.38 19.92
N ASN A 119 5.76 -10.92 20.82
CA ASN A 119 7.05 -10.33 21.12
C ASN A 119 8.06 -10.85 20.09
N VAL A 120 8.16 -10.16 18.95
CA VAL A 120 9.23 -10.44 17.98
C VAL A 120 10.57 -10.18 18.68
N SER A 121 11.38 -11.23 18.82
CA SER A 121 12.69 -11.11 19.44
C SER A 121 13.56 -10.17 18.60
N VAL A 122 13.93 -9.04 19.20
CA VAL A 122 14.73 -7.99 18.54
C VAL A 122 16.15 -8.53 18.35
N THR A 123 16.38 -9.16 17.19
CA THR A 123 17.65 -9.82 16.87
C THR A 123 18.45 -8.93 15.92
N ALA A 124 19.74 -8.73 16.22
CA ALA A 124 20.64 -8.04 15.31
C ALA A 124 20.83 -8.85 14.00
N CYS A 125 21.12 -8.16 12.91
CA CYS A 125 21.41 -8.83 11.65
C CYS A 125 22.77 -9.54 11.73
N HIS A 126 22.79 -10.85 11.49
CA HIS A 126 24.03 -11.63 11.47
C HIS A 126 25.00 -11.22 10.33
N TYR A 127 24.46 -10.70 9.23
CA TYR A 127 25.25 -10.33 8.04
C TYR A 127 25.80 -8.90 8.09
N CYS A 128 25.18 -8.01 8.88
CA CYS A 128 25.58 -6.61 8.97
C CYS A 128 26.29 -6.35 10.30
N ARG A 129 27.62 -6.29 10.28
CA ARG A 129 28.39 -5.84 11.45
C ARG A 129 28.07 -4.37 11.75
N GLY A 130 27.94 -4.03 13.03
CA GLY A 130 27.74 -2.66 13.50
C GLY A 130 26.31 -2.13 13.48
N LEU A 131 25.36 -2.80 12.81
CA LEU A 131 23.95 -2.41 12.86
C LEU A 131 23.34 -2.90 14.19
N PRO A 132 22.74 -2.02 15.02
CA PRO A 132 22.08 -2.44 16.24
C PRO A 132 20.86 -3.33 15.96
N ALA A 133 20.38 -4.02 16.98
CA ALA A 133 19.14 -4.79 16.90
C ALA A 133 17.95 -3.83 16.85
N LEU A 134 17.65 -3.33 15.65
CA LEU A 134 16.55 -2.41 15.41
C LEU A 134 15.21 -3.14 15.44
N TYR A 135 14.18 -2.45 15.93
CA TYR A 135 12.80 -2.95 15.97
C TYR A 135 11.82 -1.88 15.48
N LEU A 136 10.63 -2.32 15.08
CA LEU A 136 9.58 -1.45 14.58
C LEU A 136 8.49 -1.29 15.61
N LYS A 137 8.00 -0.05 15.75
CA LYS A 137 6.84 0.28 16.56
C LYS A 137 5.80 0.97 15.67
N GLU A 138 4.57 0.51 15.78
CA GLU A 138 3.42 1.17 15.18
C GLU A 138 2.95 2.30 16.11
N ILE A 139 2.75 3.49 15.54
CA ILE A 139 2.24 4.66 16.26
C ILE A 139 0.99 5.12 15.52
N LYS A 140 -0.11 5.23 16.26
CA LYS A 140 -1.32 5.89 15.78
C LYS A 140 -1.20 7.39 16.06
N THR A 141 -1.38 8.20 15.03
CA THR A 141 -1.37 9.67 15.14
C THR A 141 -2.74 10.19 15.58
N GLU A 142 -2.79 11.46 15.98
CA GLU A 142 -4.01 12.10 16.50
C GLU A 142 -5.14 12.17 15.46
N ASP A 143 -4.78 12.29 14.19
CA ASP A 143 -5.67 12.24 13.02
C ASP A 143 -6.15 10.83 12.66
N GLY A 144 -5.71 9.81 13.40
CA GLY A 144 -6.07 8.41 13.19
C GLY A 144 -5.23 7.66 12.16
N ALA A 145 -4.24 8.31 11.53
CA ALA A 145 -3.30 7.62 10.65
C ALA A 145 -2.33 6.72 11.42
N PHE A 146 -1.66 5.83 10.69
CA PHE A 146 -0.65 4.93 11.25
C PHE A 146 0.71 5.23 10.64
N ARG A 147 1.73 5.34 11.51
CA ARG A 147 3.13 5.45 11.10
C ARG A 147 3.97 4.35 11.73
N LEU A 148 4.98 3.91 10.99
CA LEU A 148 5.99 3.00 11.51
C LEU A 148 7.20 3.80 11.99
N GLU A 149 7.68 3.48 13.17
CA GLU A 149 8.92 4.01 13.71
C GLU A 149 9.97 2.91 13.82
N LEU A 150 11.16 3.20 13.32
CA LEU A 150 12.35 2.40 13.50
C LEU A 150 13.05 2.84 14.78
N ARG A 151 13.30 1.90 15.68
CA ARG A 151 13.82 2.16 17.02
C ARG A 151 15.09 1.33 17.30
N ALA A 152 16.07 1.99 17.87
CA ALA A 152 17.27 1.37 18.42
C ALA A 152 17.08 0.99 19.90
N PRO A 153 17.86 0.03 20.43
CA PRO A 153 17.85 -0.28 21.85
C PRO A 153 18.23 0.97 22.69
N PRO A 154 17.54 1.24 23.82
CA PRO A 154 17.76 2.47 24.60
C PRO A 154 19.20 2.68 25.10
N LYS A 155 19.93 1.59 25.35
CA LYS A 155 21.32 1.63 25.86
C LYS A 155 22.37 1.82 24.76
N LYS A 156 21.98 1.93 23.49
CA LYS A 156 22.93 2.01 22.38
C LYS A 156 23.27 3.47 22.09
N HIS A 157 24.55 3.82 22.10
CA HIS A 157 24.98 5.13 21.63
C HIS A 157 24.63 5.29 20.14
N MET A 158 23.83 6.30 19.84
CA MET A 158 23.42 6.66 18.49
C MET A 158 24.18 7.92 18.05
N THR A 159 24.51 7.97 16.78
CA THR A 159 25.14 9.10 16.09
C THR A 159 24.26 9.53 14.93
N GLU A 160 24.51 10.71 14.37
CA GLU A 160 23.83 11.15 13.15
C GLU A 160 23.92 10.12 12.02
N ARG A 161 25.08 9.44 11.93
CA ARG A 161 25.36 8.41 10.92
C ARG A 161 24.75 7.04 11.19
N SER A 162 24.02 6.88 12.28
CA SER A 162 23.47 5.58 12.68
C SER A 162 22.34 5.10 11.77
N TRP A 163 21.77 6.01 10.96
CA TRP A 163 20.65 5.74 10.05
C TRP A 163 21.06 5.69 8.57
N ASP A 164 22.32 5.98 8.21
CA ASP A 164 22.83 6.08 6.83
C ASP A 164 22.59 4.83 5.97
N PHE A 165 22.35 3.67 6.60
CA PHE A 165 22.00 2.45 5.86
C PHE A 165 20.65 2.55 5.13
N LEU A 166 19.83 3.54 5.46
CA LEU A 166 18.58 3.88 4.76
C LEU A 166 18.80 4.85 3.60
N ASP A 167 19.97 5.47 3.46
CA ASP A 167 20.22 6.49 2.43
C ASP A 167 20.02 5.95 1.01
N LYS A 168 20.25 4.64 0.82
CA LYS A 168 19.99 3.93 -0.44
C LYS A 168 18.53 4.00 -0.91
N TYR A 169 17.59 4.41 -0.06
CA TYR A 169 16.17 4.58 -0.38
C TYR A 169 15.73 6.05 -0.54
N GLY A 170 16.67 6.99 -0.67
CA GLY A 170 16.34 8.40 -0.94
C GLY A 170 16.94 9.43 0.01
N GLY A 171 17.88 9.05 0.88
CA GLY A 171 18.71 10.01 1.64
C GLY A 171 17.98 10.89 2.64
N PHE A 172 16.78 10.51 3.11
CA PHE A 172 16.05 11.29 4.09
C PHE A 172 16.68 11.13 5.48
N HIS A 173 17.48 12.11 5.89
CA HIS A 173 18.11 12.17 7.21
C HIS A 173 17.11 12.56 8.31
N HIS A 174 16.12 11.71 8.56
CA HIS A 174 15.25 11.84 9.73
C HIS A 174 15.85 11.09 10.92
N GLY A 175 15.89 11.72 12.10
CA GLY A 175 16.27 11.07 13.36
C GLY A 175 17.55 11.57 14.01
N GLY A 176 18.54 12.08 13.28
CA GLY A 176 19.81 12.52 13.86
C GLY A 176 20.39 11.50 14.86
N ALA A 177 20.81 11.95 16.04
CA ALA A 177 21.27 11.09 17.14
C ALA A 177 20.13 10.45 17.98
N SER A 178 18.86 10.58 17.57
CA SER A 178 17.72 9.97 18.27
C SER A 178 17.77 8.45 18.21
N HIS A 179 17.26 7.81 19.26
CA HIS A 179 17.04 6.37 19.31
C HIS A 179 15.84 5.91 18.46
N CYS A 180 15.06 6.84 17.90
CA CYS A 180 13.96 6.51 16.99
C CYS A 180 13.80 7.53 15.87
N ARG A 181 13.32 7.05 14.73
CA ARG A 181 12.91 7.86 13.57
C ARG A 181 11.69 7.25 12.90
N THR A 182 10.97 8.05 12.12
CA THR A 182 9.97 7.53 11.19
C THR A 182 10.65 6.62 10.17
N LEU A 183 10.04 5.48 9.89
CA LEU A 183 10.31 4.69 8.70
C LEU A 183 9.32 5.14 7.62
N LEU A 184 9.83 5.71 6.54
CA LEU A 184 8.99 6.21 5.47
C LEU A 184 8.53 5.05 4.57
N PRO A 185 7.34 5.13 3.95
CA PRO A 185 6.89 4.11 3.00
C PRO A 185 7.88 3.87 1.86
N VAL A 186 8.51 4.92 1.31
CA VAL A 186 9.53 4.81 0.26
C VAL A 186 10.76 3.99 0.70
N GLU A 187 11.07 3.94 2.00
CA GLU A 187 12.22 3.20 2.54
C GLU A 187 11.99 1.69 2.67
N VAL A 188 10.78 1.24 2.35
CA VAL A 188 10.38 -0.16 2.42
C VAL A 188 9.74 -0.69 1.14
N ILE A 189 9.74 0.12 0.08
CA ILE A 189 9.50 -0.35 -1.28
C ILE A 189 10.81 -0.99 -1.72
N ILE A 190 10.79 -2.33 -1.83
CA ILE A 190 11.96 -3.16 -2.16
C ILE A 190 11.89 -3.58 -3.61
#